data_AF-A0A1G2ETN2-F1
#
_entry.id   AF-A0A1G2ETN2-F1
#
_cell.length_a   1.000
_cell.length_b   1.000
_cell.length_c   1.000
_cell.angle_alpha   90.00
_cell.angle_beta   90.00
_cell.angle_gamma   90.00
#
_symmetry.space_group_name_H-M   'P 1'
#
loop_
_entity.id
_entity.type
_entity.pdbx_description
1 polymer ?
#
loop_
_entity_poly.entity_id
_entity_poly.type
_entity_poly.pdbx_seq_one_letter_code
_entity_poly.pdbx_strand_id
1 'polypeptide(L)'
;MISFLKKKKEPETLEDALKEISELKRELKNASEEIKALKEQSAFFVSKIGIVRYNPFSSAGGDQSFSMAILDKNGTGAVVTSLYALEGNRVYGKPVEKGKSSYSLSEEEKKAINEAVNGGK
;
A
#
# COMPACT_ATOMS: atom_id res chain seq x y z
N MET A 1 -27.69 -2.14 6.16
CA MET A 1 -28.27 -0.87 6.67
C MET A 1 -27.57 0.28 5.95
N ILE A 2 -28.09 0.71 4.79
CA ILE A 2 -27.68 1.93 4.10
C ILE A 2 -28.98 2.63 3.68
N SER A 3 -29.40 3.60 4.48
CA SER A 3 -30.61 4.40 4.27
C SER A 3 -30.26 5.64 3.44
N PHE A 4 -30.10 5.50 2.12
CA PHE A 4 -29.62 6.61 1.26
C PHE A 4 -30.59 7.12 0.19
N LEU A 5 -31.83 6.62 0.15
CA LEU A 5 -32.82 7.09 -0.83
C LEU A 5 -34.08 7.60 -0.14
N LYS A 6 -33.95 8.63 0.70
CA LYS A 6 -35.06 9.55 0.94
C LYS A 6 -35.17 10.42 -0.31
N LYS A 7 -36.28 10.33 -1.05
CA LYS A 7 -36.65 11.29 -2.10
C LYS A 7 -36.57 12.70 -1.50
N LYS A 8 -35.54 13.48 -1.85
CA LYS A 8 -35.51 14.91 -1.53
C LYS A 8 -36.67 15.56 -2.31
N LYS A 9 -37.43 16.41 -1.62
CA LYS A 9 -38.53 17.19 -2.20
C LYS A 9 -37.91 18.13 -3.24
N GLU A 10 -38.47 18.20 -4.44
CA GLU A 10 -38.00 19.15 -5.46
C GLU A 10 -38.18 20.59 -4.94
N PRO A 11 -37.24 21.51 -5.25
CA PRO A 11 -37.36 22.89 -4.81
C PRO A 11 -38.62 23.52 -5.44
N GLU A 12 -39.52 24.02 -4.58
CA GLU A 12 -40.81 24.60 -5.00
C GLU A 12 -40.68 26.11 -5.34
N THR A 13 -39.58 26.74 -4.92
CA THR A 13 -39.30 28.18 -5.13
C THR A 13 -37.87 28.43 -5.64
N LEU A 14 -37.62 29.65 -6.15
CA LEU A 14 -36.28 30.08 -6.55
C LEU A 14 -35.35 30.19 -5.33
N GLU A 15 -35.85 30.64 -4.18
CA GLU A 15 -35.08 30.67 -2.94
C GLU A 15 -34.65 29.25 -2.50
N ASP A 16 -35.54 28.26 -2.60
CA ASP A 16 -35.23 26.87 -2.28
C ASP A 16 -34.16 26.29 -3.22
N ALA A 17 -34.29 26.56 -4.52
CA ALA A 17 -33.30 26.13 -5.52
C ALA A 17 -31.92 26.78 -5.27
N LEU A 18 -31.88 28.07 -4.95
CA LEU A 18 -30.64 28.77 -4.61
C LEU A 18 -29.99 28.21 -3.34
N LYS A 19 -30.80 27.88 -2.33
CA LYS A 19 -30.33 27.24 -1.10
C LYS A 19 -29.75 25.86 -1.38
N GLU A 20 -30.44 25.02 -2.14
CA GLU A 20 -29.95 23.69 -2.51
C GLU A 20 -28.66 23.76 -3.33
N ILE A 21 -28.55 24.67 -4.30
CA ILE A 21 -27.31 24.90 -5.05
C ILE A 21 -26.17 25.31 -4.12
N SER A 22 -26.44 26.15 -3.11
CA SER A 22 -25.43 26.57 -2.14
C SER A 22 -24.94 25.41 -1.27
N GLU A 23 -25.86 24.53 -0.85
CA GLU A 23 -25.57 23.32 -0.07
C GLU A 23 -24.76 22.33 -0.91
N LEU A 24 -25.16 22.07 -2.16
CA LEU A 24 -24.43 21.21 -3.10
C LEU A 24 -23.02 21.73 -3.39
N LYS A 25 -22.85 23.05 -3.57
CA LYS A 25 -21.51 23.65 -3.73
C LYS A 25 -20.63 23.41 -2.51
N ARG A 26 -21.19 23.50 -1.30
CA ARG A 26 -20.46 23.23 -0.06
C ARG A 26 -20.10 21.75 0.06
N GLU A 27 -21.03 20.84 -0.20
CA GLU A 27 -20.78 19.40 -0.20
C GLU A 27 -19.71 19.00 -1.23
N LEU A 28 -19.79 19.55 -2.45
CA LEU A 28 -18.78 19.33 -3.49
C LEU A 28 -17.39 19.81 -3.07
N LYS A 29 -17.32 20.99 -2.43
CA LYS A 29 -16.06 21.51 -1.89
C LYS A 29 -15.48 20.56 -0.83
N ASN A 30 -16.29 20.14 0.14
CA ASN A 30 -15.86 19.23 1.19
C ASN A 30 -15.38 17.89 0.61
N ALA A 31 -16.15 17.28 -0.30
CA ALA A 31 -15.76 16.04 -0.97
C ALA A 31 -14.45 16.19 -1.75
N SER A 32 -14.25 17.33 -2.42
CA SER A 32 -13.01 17.62 -3.13
C SER A 32 -11.81 17.72 -2.18
N GLU A 33 -11.99 18.30 -0.99
CA GLU A 33 -10.95 18.41 0.04
C GLU A 33 -10.61 17.03 0.63
N GLU A 34 -11.61 16.19 0.90
CA GLU A 34 -11.41 14.82 1.35
C GLU A 34 -10.67 13.96 0.31
N ILE A 35 -11.06 14.05 -0.97
CA ILE A 35 -10.37 13.35 -2.06
C ILE A 35 -8.92 13.80 -2.17
N LYS A 36 -8.64 15.10 -1.99
CA LYS A 36 -7.28 15.62 -2.00
C LYS A 36 -6.46 15.03 -0.85
N ALA A 37 -7.00 15.05 0.37
CA ALA A 37 -6.35 14.47 1.54
C ALA A 37 -6.07 12.96 1.35
N LEU A 38 -7.03 12.22 0.79
CA LEU A 38 -6.85 10.79 0.52
C LEU A 38 -5.76 10.53 -0.53
N LYS A 39 -5.66 11.37 -1.57
CA LYS A 39 -4.60 11.28 -2.59
C LYS A 39 -3.21 11.57 -2.01
N GLU A 40 -3.12 12.47 -1.04
CA GLU A 40 -1.88 12.77 -0.34
C GLU A 40 -1.47 11.59 0.56
N GLN A 41 -2.42 11.02 1.31
CA GLN A 41 -2.17 9.85 2.16
C GLN A 41 -1.84 8.58 1.37
N SER A 42 -2.47 8.39 0.20
CA SER A 42 -2.23 7.21 -0.64
C SER A 42 -0.80 7.10 -1.13
N ALA A 43 -0.02 8.19 -1.05
CA ALA A 43 1.42 8.15 -1.30
C ALA A 43 2.19 7.20 -0.39
N PHE A 44 1.68 6.98 0.83
CA PHE A 44 2.34 6.19 1.87
C PHE A 44 1.71 4.81 2.04
N PHE A 45 0.67 4.48 1.26
CA PHE A 45 0.04 3.17 1.30
C PHE A 45 0.95 2.14 0.65
N VAL A 46 0.97 0.94 1.24
CA VAL A 46 1.62 -0.23 0.62
C VAL A 46 0.95 -0.49 -0.73
N SER A 47 1.74 -0.42 -1.78
CA SER A 47 1.27 -0.59 -3.17
C SER A 47 2.24 -1.39 -4.02
N LYS A 48 3.43 -1.70 -3.50
CA LYS A 48 4.49 -2.42 -4.18
C LYS A 48 4.94 -3.58 -3.32
N ILE A 49 4.70 -4.81 -3.77
CA ILE A 49 5.04 -6.03 -3.06
C ILE A 49 5.82 -6.95 -4.00
N GLY A 50 6.91 -7.54 -3.52
CA GLY A 50 7.71 -8.52 -4.24
C GLY A 50 8.16 -9.62 -3.29
N ILE A 51 8.14 -10.88 -3.74
CA ILE A 51 8.46 -12.04 -2.90
C ILE A 51 9.35 -13.02 -3.66
N VAL A 52 10.53 -13.27 -3.11
CA VAL A 52 11.48 -14.25 -3.61
C VAL A 52 11.55 -15.40 -2.64
N ARG A 53 11.23 -16.61 -3.11
CA ARG A 53 11.40 -17.85 -2.35
C ARG A 53 12.69 -18.54 -2.76
N TYR A 54 13.39 -19.13 -1.80
CA TYR A 54 14.68 -19.77 -2.03
C TYR A 54 15.01 -20.77 -0.92
N ASN A 55 16.06 -21.55 -1.18
CA ASN A 55 16.66 -22.46 -0.22
C ASN A 55 18.11 -22.06 0.09
N PRO A 56 18.39 -21.38 1.21
CA PRO A 56 19.73 -20.94 1.56
C PRO A 56 20.61 -22.08 2.09
N PHE A 57 20.01 -23.20 2.49
CA PHE A 57 20.71 -24.37 3.01
C PHE A 57 20.26 -25.58 2.22
N SER A 58 21.10 -26.04 1.29
CA SER A 58 20.83 -27.20 0.41
C SER A 58 20.43 -28.50 1.13
N SER A 59 20.59 -28.56 2.46
CA SER A 59 20.15 -29.65 3.34
C SER A 59 18.68 -29.59 3.77
N ALA A 60 18.01 -28.44 3.64
CA ALA A 60 16.58 -28.29 3.93
C ALA A 60 15.77 -28.59 2.66
N GLY A 61 14.73 -29.42 2.75
CA GLY A 61 13.86 -29.69 1.61
C GLY A 61 13.00 -28.49 1.22
N GLY A 62 13.11 -28.03 -0.02
CA GLY A 62 12.24 -27.02 -0.65
C GLY A 62 12.59 -25.55 -0.37
N ASP A 63 11.93 -24.64 -1.08
CA ASP A 63 12.11 -23.18 -0.96
C ASP A 63 11.23 -22.61 0.17
N GLN A 64 11.59 -22.95 1.41
CA GLN A 64 10.89 -22.52 2.61
C GLN A 64 11.35 -21.17 3.14
N SER A 65 12.53 -20.69 2.71
CA SER A 65 12.97 -19.33 3.02
C SER A 65 12.40 -18.34 2.02
N PHE A 66 12.23 -17.08 2.45
CA PHE A 66 11.78 -16.03 1.56
C PHE A 66 12.33 -14.66 1.96
N SER A 67 12.37 -13.76 0.98
CA SER A 67 12.56 -12.33 1.18
C SER A 67 11.40 -11.60 0.52
N MET A 68 10.73 -10.74 1.30
CA MET A 68 9.51 -10.04 0.89
C MET A 68 9.72 -8.54 1.07
N ALA A 69 9.66 -7.79 -0.02
CA ALA A 69 9.68 -6.33 0.01
C ALA A 69 8.24 -5.81 0.08
N ILE A 70 7.98 -4.90 1.01
CA ILE A 70 6.68 -4.26 1.25
C ILE A 70 6.92 -2.75 1.21
N LEU A 71 6.55 -2.12 0.09
CA LEU A 71 6.91 -0.74 -0.21
C LEU A 71 5.68 0.09 -0.60
N ASP A 72 5.78 1.39 -0.35
CA ASP A 72 4.87 2.40 -0.86
C ASP A 72 5.16 2.72 -2.34
N LYS A 73 4.41 3.67 -2.92
CA LYS A 73 4.58 4.06 -4.33
C LYS A 73 5.96 4.65 -4.63
N ASN A 74 6.62 5.21 -3.61
CA ASN A 74 7.93 5.84 -3.69
C ASN A 74 9.08 4.82 -3.53
N GLY A 75 8.75 3.54 -3.28
CA GLY A 75 9.74 2.50 -3.01
C GLY A 75 10.30 2.54 -1.59
N THR A 76 9.57 3.13 -0.65
CA THR A 76 9.94 3.23 0.76
C THR A 76 9.09 2.28 1.61
N GLY A 77 9.70 1.61 2.58
CA GLY A 77 9.05 0.62 3.43
C GLY A 77 10.08 -0.29 4.07
N ALA A 78 9.91 -1.61 3.92
CA ALA A 78 10.84 -2.59 4.48
C ALA A 78 10.97 -3.83 3.59
N VAL A 79 12.07 -4.54 3.76
CA VAL A 79 12.22 -5.93 3.32
C VAL A 79 12.27 -6.84 4.54
N VAL A 80 11.48 -7.90 4.52
CA VAL A 80 11.40 -8.93 5.56
C VAL A 80 11.93 -10.23 4.99
N THR A 81 12.92 -10.80 5.67
CA THR A 81 13.54 -12.05 5.27
C THR A 81 13.28 -13.11 6.32
N SER A 82 12.79 -14.27 5.91
CA SER A 82 12.65 -15.46 6.73
C SER A 82 13.60 -16.53 6.23
N LEU A 83 14.56 -16.92 7.08
CA LEU A 83 15.50 -18.00 6.82
C LEU A 83 15.06 -19.24 7.58
N TYR A 84 14.59 -20.24 6.85
CA TYR A 84 14.24 -21.54 7.39
C TYR A 84 15.46 -22.44 7.45
N ALA A 85 15.71 -23.04 8.62
CA ALA A 85 16.73 -24.06 8.85
C ALA A 85 16.14 -25.19 9.71
N LEU A 86 16.84 -26.33 9.79
CA LEU A 86 16.42 -27.48 10.59
C LEU A 86 16.18 -27.13 12.07
N GLU A 87 17.03 -26.25 12.63
CA GLU A 87 16.95 -25.81 14.03
C GLU A 87 15.87 -24.75 14.28
N GLY A 88 15.21 -24.25 13.23
CA GLY A 88 14.16 -23.25 13.34
C GLY A 88 14.23 -22.16 12.28
N ASN A 89 13.35 -21.17 12.43
CA ASN A 89 13.23 -20.05 11.52
C ASN A 89 13.79 -18.76 12.14
N ARG A 90 14.58 -18.01 11.37
CA ARG A 90 15.07 -16.68 11.76
C ARG A 90 14.45 -15.63 10.85
N VAL A 91 13.91 -14.56 11.44
CA VAL A 91 13.28 -13.47 10.69
C VAL A 91 14.07 -12.17 10.90
N TYR A 92 14.34 -11.47 9.80
CA TYR A 92 15.04 -10.20 9.75
C TYR A 92 14.18 -9.16 9.06
N GLY A 93 14.29 -7.90 9.51
CA GLY A 93 13.66 -6.76 8.87
C GLY A 93 14.71 -5.68 8.60
N LYS A 94 14.75 -5.15 7.38
CA LYS A 94 15.62 -4.03 7.01
C LYS A 94 14.77 -2.91 6.40
N PRO A 95 14.97 -1.65 6.83
CA PRO A 95 14.27 -0.52 6.23
C PRO A 95 14.73 -0.31 4.79
N VAL A 96 13.81 0.11 3.94
CA VAL A 96 14.09 0.48 2.55
C VAL A 96 13.61 1.91 2.33
N GLU A 97 14.47 2.77 1.81
CA GLU A 97 14.15 4.13 1.42
C GLU A 97 14.45 4.28 -0.08
N LYS A 98 13.42 4.61 -0.87
CA LYS A 98 13.51 4.80 -2.33
C LYS A 98 14.26 3.64 -3.04
N GLY A 99 13.95 2.41 -2.65
CA GLY A 99 14.54 1.19 -3.21
C GLY A 99 15.96 0.85 -2.74
N LYS A 100 16.49 1.55 -1.72
CA LYS A 100 17.82 1.28 -1.13
C LYS A 100 17.71 1.07 0.36
N SER A 101 18.65 0.34 0.97
CA SER A 101 18.74 0.20 2.43
C SER A 101 20.05 0.74 2.94
N SER A 102 20.05 1.28 4.16
CA SER A 102 21.27 1.60 4.91
C SER A 102 22.00 0.34 5.40
N TYR A 103 21.32 -0.80 5.42
CA TYR A 103 21.90 -2.10 5.78
C TYR A 103 22.30 -2.88 4.53
N SER A 104 23.34 -3.71 4.65
CA SER A 104 23.73 -4.63 3.58
C SER A 104 22.59 -5.60 3.26
N LEU A 105 22.23 -5.68 1.98
CA LEU A 105 21.17 -6.55 1.48
C LEU A 105 21.74 -7.83 0.86
N SER A 106 21.07 -8.96 1.06
CA SER A 106 21.34 -10.19 0.30
C SER A 106 20.89 -10.05 -1.14
N GLU A 107 21.29 -10.97 -2.02
CA GLU A 107 20.85 -10.97 -3.41
C GLU A 107 19.34 -11.20 -3.54
N GLU A 108 18.78 -12.05 -2.68
CA GLU A 108 17.34 -12.34 -2.61
C GLU A 108 16.55 -11.12 -2.11
N GLU A 109 17.06 -10.38 -1.13
CA GLU A 109 16.45 -9.13 -0.67
C GLU A 109 16.47 -8.05 -1.77
N LYS A 110 17.60 -7.89 -2.46
CA LYS A 110 17.71 -6.98 -3.61
C LYS A 110 16.72 -7.36 -4.71
N LYS A 111 16.60 -8.66 -5.00
CA LYS A 111 15.66 -9.18 -6.00
C LYS A 111 14.21 -8.92 -5.60
N ALA A 112 13.83 -9.17 -4.34
CA ALA A 112 12.50 -8.89 -3.84
C ALA A 112 12.14 -7.40 -3.94
N ILE A 113 13.08 -6.50 -3.61
CA ILE A 113 12.91 -5.05 -3.79
C ILE A 113 12.75 -4.70 -5.27
N ASN A 114 13.56 -5.31 -6.14
CA ASN A 114 13.47 -5.08 -7.58
C ASN A 114 12.10 -5.51 -8.15
N GLU A 115 11.63 -6.70 -7.79
CA GLU A 115 10.29 -7.20 -8.15
C GLU A 115 9.18 -6.28 -7.64
N ALA A 116 9.29 -5.78 -6.40
CA ALA A 116 8.32 -4.81 -5.87
C ALA A 116 8.33 -3.48 -6.65
N VAL A 117 9.52 -2.96 -6.98
CA VAL A 117 9.66 -1.64 -7.63
C VAL A 117 9.21 -1.67 -9.08
N ASN A 118 9.59 -2.71 -9.83
CA ASN A 118 9.41 -2.82 -11.27
C ASN A 118 8.15 -3.62 -11.67
N GLY A 119 7.43 -4.18 -10.70
CA GLY A 119 6.28 -5.05 -10.95
C GLY A 119 6.75 -6.42 -11.41
N GLY A 120 6.98 -7.32 -10.46
CA GLY A 120 7.11 -8.75 -10.73
C GLY A 120 5.88 -9.20 -11.51
N LYS A 121 6.10 -9.69 -12.74
CA LYS A 121 5.11 -10.52 -13.40
C LYS A 121 5.02 -11.85 -12.68
#